data_AF-A0A520E485-F1
#
_entry.id   AF-A0A520E485-F1
#
_cell.length_a   1.000
_cell.length_b   1.000
_cell.length_c   1.000
_cell.angle_alpha   90.00
_cell.angle_beta   90.00
_cell.angle_gamma   90.00
#
_symmetry.space_group_name_H-M   'P 1'
#
loop_
_entity.id
_entity.type
_entity.pdbx_description
1 polymer ?
#
loop_
_entity_poly.entity_id
_entity_poly.type
_entity_poly.pdbx_seq_one_letter_code
_entity_poly.pdbx_strand_id
1 'polypeptide(L)'
;MVFFNRFFRLLSLPGFGFRRSPDQQMGRIRTAMLSLLQVHGGHSVQRVAQRVRFAGDLESLWYLRQDVLAALSAVDGEVAARRQMKQINSMFKGGLPGTLGPRPHNRFTA
;
A
#
# COMPACT_ATOMS: atom_id res chain seq x y z
N MET A 1 -8.79 25.31 2.05
CA MET A 1 -9.99 24.45 1.87
C MET A 1 -9.61 23.43 0.81
N VAL A 2 -9.63 22.11 0.98
CA VAL A 2 -10.72 21.25 1.47
C VAL A 2 -10.16 19.98 2.16
N PHE A 3 -10.90 19.56 3.18
CA PHE A 3 -10.80 18.37 4.03
C PHE A 3 -10.58 17.04 3.27
N PHE A 4 -9.47 16.32 3.47
CA PHE A 4 -9.29 14.94 2.94
C PHE A 4 -9.05 13.87 4.02
N ASN A 5 -9.22 14.20 5.30
CA ASN A 5 -8.91 13.31 6.41
C ASN A 5 -10.10 12.47 6.90
N ARG A 6 -11.08 12.16 6.03
CA ARG A 6 -12.33 11.47 6.42
C ARG A 6 -12.61 10.12 5.74
N PHE A 7 -11.71 9.57 4.93
CA PHE A 7 -11.96 8.29 4.26
C PHE A 7 -11.39 7.05 4.98
N PHE A 8 -10.40 7.21 5.87
CA PHE A 8 -9.79 6.07 6.58
C PHE A 8 -10.58 5.56 7.79
N ARG A 9 -11.76 6.12 8.09
CA ARG A 9 -12.56 5.70 9.25
C ARG A 9 -13.35 4.41 9.06
N LEU A 10 -13.18 3.72 7.92
CA LEU A 10 -13.86 2.45 7.62
C LEU A 10 -12.94 1.20 7.66
N LEU A 11 -11.63 1.35 7.87
CA LEU A 11 -10.68 0.23 7.81
C LEU A 11 -9.96 -0.09 9.13
N SER A 12 -10.25 0.67 10.18
CA SER A 12 -9.74 0.42 11.54
C SER A 12 -10.83 -0.21 12.40
N LEU A 13 -11.11 -1.50 12.18
CA LEU A 13 -11.75 -2.34 13.19
C LEU A 13 -10.67 -2.80 14.19
N PRO A 14 -10.80 -2.45 15.48
CA PRO A 14 -9.93 -2.98 16.53
C PRO A 14 -10.40 -4.38 16.89
N GLY A 15 -9.48 -5.35 16.87
CA GLY A 15 -9.73 -6.69 17.41
C GLY A 15 -9.22 -7.83 16.54
N PHE A 16 -8.62 -8.80 17.22
CA PHE A 16 -8.24 -10.14 16.76
C PHE A 16 -6.89 -10.30 16.03
N GLY A 17 -5.91 -10.64 16.88
CA GLY A 17 -4.77 -11.46 16.51
C GLY A 17 -5.24 -12.89 16.23
N PHE A 18 -5.39 -13.20 14.96
CA PHE A 18 -5.20 -14.54 14.44
C PHE A 18 -4.05 -14.46 13.44
N ARG A 19 -3.24 -15.50 13.33
CA ARG A 19 -2.25 -15.67 12.26
C ARG A 19 -3.02 -15.58 10.94
N ARG A 20 -3.03 -14.40 10.29
CA ARG A 20 -3.85 -14.16 9.09
C ARG A 20 -3.25 -14.94 7.94
N SER A 21 -4.11 -15.56 7.14
CA SER A 21 -3.64 -16.16 5.89
C SER A 21 -2.99 -15.07 5.02
N PRO A 22 -1.86 -15.36 4.36
CA PRO A 22 -1.24 -14.44 3.40
C PRO A 22 -2.24 -13.93 2.35
N ASP A 23 -3.21 -14.75 1.93
CA ASP A 23 -4.28 -14.35 0.99
C ASP A 23 -5.17 -13.22 1.52
N GLN A 24 -5.49 -13.26 2.81
CA GLN A 24 -6.33 -12.24 3.44
C GLN A 24 -5.56 -10.92 3.60
N GLN A 25 -4.27 -10.99 3.92
CA GLN A 25 -3.42 -9.81 3.98
C GLN A 25 -3.26 -9.18 2.59
N MET A 26 -2.99 -10.00 1.57
CA MET A 26 -2.93 -9.58 0.17
C MET A 26 -4.23 -8.89 -0.26
N GLY A 27 -5.38 -9.51 0.00
CA GLY A 27 -6.68 -8.96 -0.35
C GLY A 27 -6.93 -7.58 0.28
N ARG A 28 -6.58 -7.40 1.56
CA ARG A 28 -6.71 -6.11 2.25
C ARG A 28 -5.82 -5.02 1.64
N ILE A 29 -4.57 -5.36 1.32
CA ILE A 29 -3.62 -4.41 0.70
C ILE A 29 -4.11 -4.03 -0.69
N ARG A 30 -4.53 -5.01 -1.50
CA ARG A 30 -5.12 -4.78 -2.82
C ARG A 30 -6.29 -3.81 -2.74
N THR A 31 -7.24 -4.06 -1.84
CA THR A 31 -8.40 -3.18 -1.66
C THR A 31 -7.96 -1.78 -1.26
N ALA A 32 -7.03 -1.64 -0.31
CA ALA A 32 -6.56 -0.33 0.13
C ALA A 32 -5.85 0.46 -0.99
N MET A 33 -5.02 -0.20 -1.81
CA MET A 33 -4.40 0.43 -2.99
C MET A 33 -5.44 0.84 -4.03
N LEU A 34 -6.42 -0.02 -4.33
CA LEU A 34 -7.49 0.31 -5.28
C LEU A 34 -8.36 1.46 -4.80
N SER A 35 -8.68 1.53 -3.50
CA SER A 35 -9.44 2.65 -2.94
C SER A 35 -8.71 3.98 -3.06
N LEU A 36 -7.37 3.99 -2.93
CA LEU A 36 -6.58 5.21 -3.20
C LEU A 36 -6.69 5.60 -4.67
N LEU A 37 -6.51 4.65 -5.59
CA LEU A 37 -6.52 4.94 -7.04
C LEU A 37 -7.91 5.33 -7.57
N GLN A 38 -9.00 4.80 -7.01
CA GLN A 38 -10.37 5.08 -7.47
C GLN A 38 -10.80 6.54 -7.31
N VAL A 39 -10.14 7.29 -6.41
CA VAL A 39 -10.42 8.72 -6.21
C VAL A 39 -9.90 9.56 -7.38
N HIS A 40 -8.94 9.03 -8.14
CA HIS A 40 -8.24 9.78 -9.18
C HIS A 40 -8.62 9.27 -10.57
N GLY A 41 -8.94 10.21 -11.47
CA GLY A 41 -9.14 9.92 -12.89
C GLY A 41 -7.81 9.83 -13.65
N GLY A 42 -7.85 9.33 -14.89
CA GLY A 42 -6.72 9.39 -15.82
C GLY A 42 -6.16 8.02 -16.22
N HIS A 43 -5.62 7.95 -17.44
CA HIS A 43 -5.14 6.70 -18.04
C HIS A 43 -3.99 6.04 -17.25
N SER A 44 -3.09 6.83 -16.65
CA SER A 44 -1.99 6.32 -15.82
C SER A 44 -2.50 5.62 -14.56
N VAL A 45 -3.43 6.27 -13.85
CA VAL A 45 -4.07 5.73 -12.64
C VAL A 45 -4.85 4.45 -12.97
N GLN A 46 -5.62 4.45 -14.07
CA GLN A 46 -6.38 3.28 -14.51
C GLN A 46 -5.48 2.07 -14.83
N ARG A 47 -4.36 2.30 -15.53
CA ARG A 47 -3.39 1.24 -15.85
C ARG A 47 -2.80 0.63 -14.57
N VAL A 48 -2.43 1.45 -13.60
CA VAL A 48 -1.90 0.97 -12.31
C VAL A 48 -2.99 0.23 -11.52
N ALA A 49 -4.24 0.71 -11.53
CA ALA A 49 -5.36 0.06 -10.85
C ALA A 49 -5.63 -1.34 -11.41
N GLN A 50 -5.54 -1.54 -12.73
CA GLN A 50 -5.65 -2.87 -13.32
C GLN A 50 -4.51 -3.79 -12.86
N ARG A 51 -3.26 -3.31 -12.86
CA ARG A 51 -2.11 -4.11 -12.39
C ARG A 51 -2.26 -4.51 -10.92
N VAL A 52 -2.74 -3.61 -10.07
CA VAL A 52 -3.06 -3.91 -8.65
C VAL A 52 -4.17 -4.94 -8.52
N ARG A 53 -5.24 -4.82 -9.32
CA ARG A 53 -6.38 -5.75 -9.30
C ARG A 53 -5.96 -7.19 -9.60
N PHE A 54 -5.04 -7.38 -10.53
CA PHE A 54 -4.62 -8.69 -11.02
C PHE A 54 -3.28 -9.19 -10.47
N ALA A 55 -2.65 -8.46 -9.53
CA ALA A 55 -1.43 -8.93 -8.87
C ALA A 55 -1.68 -10.28 -8.19
N GLY A 56 -0.90 -11.31 -8.55
CA GLY A 56 -1.13 -12.69 -8.13
C GLY A 56 -0.66 -13.02 -6.71
N ASP A 57 0.21 -12.19 -6.15
CA ASP A 57 0.88 -12.44 -4.89
C ASP A 57 1.23 -11.12 -4.17
N LEU A 58 1.70 -11.24 -2.93
CA LEU A 58 2.02 -10.10 -2.07
C LEU A 58 3.27 -9.33 -2.53
N GLU A 59 4.26 -10.02 -3.11
CA GLU A 59 5.49 -9.41 -3.63
C GLU A 59 5.19 -8.57 -4.87
N SER A 60 4.31 -9.05 -5.77
CA SER A 60 3.78 -8.25 -6.88
C SER A 60 3.13 -6.95 -6.40
N LEU A 61 2.31 -7.00 -5.35
CA LEU A 61 1.73 -5.78 -4.75
C LEU A 61 2.81 -4.87 -4.13
N TRP A 62 3.84 -5.45 -3.53
CA TRP A 62 4.96 -4.68 -2.97
C TRP A 62 5.73 -3.92 -4.03
N TYR A 63 5.95 -4.50 -5.21
CA TYR A 63 6.58 -3.77 -6.31
C TYR A 63 5.66 -2.69 -6.87
N LEU A 64 4.36 -2.99 -7.02
CA LEU A 64 3.37 -2.03 -7.50
C LEU A 64 3.21 -0.81 -6.59
N ARG A 65 3.62 -0.86 -5.32
CA ARG A 65 3.58 0.31 -4.42
C ARG A 65 4.30 1.53 -5.01
N GLN A 66 5.37 1.33 -5.79
CA GLN A 66 6.10 2.43 -6.43
C GLN A 66 5.31 3.01 -7.60
N ASP A 67 4.66 2.17 -8.39
CA ASP A 67 3.79 2.62 -9.50
C ASP A 67 2.57 3.38 -8.97
N VAL A 68 1.99 2.93 -7.85
CA VAL A 68 0.90 3.64 -7.16
C VAL A 68 1.39 4.99 -6.65
N LEU A 69 2.57 5.06 -6.01
CA LEU A 69 3.15 6.32 -5.55
C LEU A 69 3.38 7.29 -6.73
N ALA A 70 3.95 6.83 -7.83
CA ALA A 70 4.20 7.65 -9.01
C ALA A 70 2.90 8.19 -9.62
N ALA A 71 1.87 7.34 -9.74
CA ALA A 71 0.56 7.74 -10.25
C ALA A 71 -0.12 8.78 -9.35
N LEU A 72 -0.09 8.58 -8.01
CA LEU A 72 -0.65 9.55 -7.06
C LEU A 72 0.15 10.86 -7.03
N SER A 73 1.48 10.79 -7.15
CA SER A 73 2.34 11.98 -7.13
C SER A 73 2.12 12.87 -8.35
N ALA A 74 1.78 12.27 -9.50
CA ALA A 74 1.41 13.01 -10.70
C ALA A 74 0.07 13.77 -10.57
N VAL A 75 -0.82 13.33 -9.67
CA VAL A 75 -2.16 13.92 -9.48
C VAL A 75 -2.21 14.87 -8.27
N ASP A 76 -1.73 14.41 -7.12
CA ASP A 76 -1.84 15.12 -5.83
C ASP A 76 -0.53 15.79 -5.38
N GLY A 77 0.57 15.52 -6.08
CA GLY A 77 1.92 15.91 -5.69
C GLY A 77 2.58 14.92 -4.73
N GLU A 78 3.91 14.89 -4.78
CA GLU A 78 4.76 13.91 -4.06
C GLU A 78 4.49 13.86 -2.54
N VAL A 79 4.31 15.02 -1.91
CA VAL A 79 4.13 15.11 -0.45
C VAL A 79 2.81 14.47 -0.01
N ALA A 80 1.72 14.72 -0.74
CA ALA A 80 0.41 14.15 -0.44
C ALA A 80 0.42 12.63 -0.69
N ALA A 81 0.98 12.21 -1.83
CA ALA A 81 1.11 10.81 -2.21
C ALA A 81 1.91 10.00 -1.18
N ARG A 82 3.04 10.53 -0.69
CA ARG A 82 3.84 9.89 0.37
C ARG A 82 3.06 9.73 1.68
N ARG A 83 2.25 10.72 2.06
CA ARG A 83 1.43 10.65 3.27
C ARG A 83 0.38 9.54 3.17
N GLN A 84 -0.33 9.45 2.03
CA GLN A 84 -1.30 8.38 1.76
C GLN A 84 -0.61 6.99 1.74
N MET A 85 0.58 6.90 1.14
CA MET A 85 1.31 5.62 1.00
C MET A 85 1.87 5.08 2.32
N LYS A 86 2.05 5.93 3.34
CA LYS A 86 2.60 5.52 4.65
C LYS A 86 1.78 4.41 5.30
N GLN A 87 0.45 4.47 5.19
CA GLN A 87 -0.45 3.45 5.73
C GLN A 87 -0.38 2.15 4.92
N ILE A 88 -0.34 2.24 3.59
CA ILE A 88 -0.20 1.05 2.73
C ILE A 88 1.11 0.32 3.02
N ASN A 89 2.22 1.06 3.13
CA ASN A 89 3.53 0.50 3.42
C ASN A 89 3.57 -0.24 4.76
N SER A 90 2.81 0.19 5.77
CA SER A 90 2.77 -0.49 7.07
C SER A 90 2.01 -1.81 7.01
N MET A 91 1.06 -1.98 6.08
CA MET A 91 0.29 -3.22 5.92
C MET A 91 1.12 -4.38 5.39
N PHE A 92 2.25 -4.10 4.73
CA PHE A 92 3.19 -5.12 4.25
C PHE A 92 4.08 -5.72 5.37
N LYS A 93 4.15 -5.07 6.54
CA LYS A 93 4.96 -5.57 7.66
C LYS A 93 4.46 -6.94 8.11
N GLY A 94 5.38 -7.89 8.22
CA GLY A 94 5.09 -9.25 8.68
C GLY A 94 4.40 -10.16 7.65
N GLY A 95 4.07 -9.66 6.45
CA GLY A 95 3.53 -10.48 5.35
C GLY A 95 4.55 -10.83 4.27
N LEU A 96 5.59 -10.01 4.11
CA LEU A 96 6.59 -10.19 3.07
C LEU A 96 7.63 -11.27 3.44
N PRO A 97 8.21 -11.97 2.45
CA PRO A 97 9.40 -12.79 2.68
C PRO A 97 10.51 -11.91 3.28
N GLY A 98 11.33 -12.50 4.18
CA GLY A 98 12.36 -11.79 4.93
C GLY A 98 13.39 -11.06 4.05
N THR A 99 13.49 -11.43 2.77
CA THR A 99 14.35 -10.80 1.75
C THR A 99 13.89 -9.41 1.33
N LEU A 100 12.60 -9.08 1.47
CA LEU A 100 12.00 -7.81 1.04
C LEU A 100 11.81 -6.80 2.18
N GLY A 101 12.03 -7.24 3.43
CA GLY A 101 11.99 -6.38 4.61
C GLY A 101 13.23 -5.47 4.71
N PRO A 102 13.17 -4.42 5.55
CA PRO A 102 14.36 -3.63 5.89
C PRO A 102 15.45 -4.58 6.42
N ARG A 103 16.60 -4.63 5.74
CA ARG A 103 17.74 -5.41 6.22
C ARG A 103 18.17 -4.84 7.58
N PRO A 104 18.22 -5.65 8.66
CA PRO A 104 18.83 -5.20 9.90
C PRO A 104 20.31 -4.95 9.59
N HIS A 105 20.73 -3.69 9.69
CA HIS A 105 22.15 -3.40 9.74
C HIS A 105 22.63 -3.89 11.11
N ASN A 106 23.24 -5.07 11.16
CA ASN A 106 24.03 -5.40 12.34
C ASN A 106 25.20 -4.43 12.35
N ARG A 107 25.10 -3.41 13.20
CA ARG A 107 26.21 -2.53 13.51
C ARG A 107 27.26 -3.42 14.15
N PHE A 108 28.31 -3.74 13.41
CA PHE A 108 29.49 -4.40 13.95
C PHE A 108 30.05 -3.49 15.04
N THR A 109 29.74 -3.78 16.29
CA THR A 109 30.44 -3.21 17.45
C THR A 109 31.65 -4.10 17.67
N ALA A 110 32.83 -3.57 17.29
CA ALA A 110 34.12 -4.12 17.64
C ALA A 110 34.48 -3.77 19.09
#